data_AF-A0AAP7QJR9-F1
#
_entry.id   AF-A0AAP7QJR9-F1
#
_cell.length_a   1.000
_cell.length_b   1.000
_cell.length_c   1.000
_cell.angle_alpha   90.00
_cell.angle_beta   90.00
_cell.angle_gamma   90.00
#
_symmetry.space_group_name_H-M   'P 1'
#
loop_
_entity.id
_entity.type
_entity.pdbx_description
1 polymer ?
#
loop_
_entity_poly.entity_id
_entity_poly.type
_entity_poly.pdbx_seq_one_letter_code
_entity_poly.pdbx_strand_id
1 'polypeptide(L)'
;MIMKVSVILTSYNKPDFIDRVLKSMVDQTYPHWELLIMDDGSEEGTIQKIQPYLSDERIQLYSHTVHPAKRLLTARYATLINEALTRITGELICYLTDDTVYHQDRLLKMVDVFRSKPHIDILYSSQRVVHVDQHLVETMSFIREADQILEHASFQVDHCSVMHRSCLLPLIHEKYGQYWDDEPKHWHHADSVFWMRLNHFAAFFPLKDVLDTTYKTPHSFHHLFSSMPYDLIDGTVIEKEGDYYQIADGKLHGIEKRWINEKNRRAIRVPLLCEMKYEMKEKLAVPNYTVVTADNGKTFFYIEDQKKRRFASKRDVQYFQFHPKEIYTISNDQLQAFEDGSIIQASPVFSPPNRRLFKWKQDVYLLVHHTFCRIDPEIVKRFAFYHQPIKLYPSQFTFFQEGKPIVPLYRESLQEFDMSLYQTSGRKHSS
;
A
#
# COMPACT_ATOMS: atom_id res chain seq x y z
N MET A 1 -9.62 41.55 3.04
CA MET A 1 -9.25 41.04 1.71
C MET A 1 -9.98 39.72 1.52
N ILE A 2 -10.66 39.53 0.38
CA ILE A 2 -11.29 38.25 0.04
C ILE A 2 -10.17 37.32 -0.42
N MET A 3 -9.94 36.22 0.31
CA MET A 3 -8.91 35.23 -0.03
C MET A 3 -9.54 34.10 -0.85
N LYS A 4 -9.05 33.83 -2.07
CA LYS A 4 -9.53 32.68 -2.86
C LYS A 4 -8.85 31.39 -2.38
N VAL A 5 -9.62 30.31 -2.27
CA VAL A 5 -9.10 28.97 -1.93
C VAL A 5 -9.06 28.09 -3.18
N SER A 6 -7.92 27.49 -3.49
CA SER A 6 -7.81 26.40 -4.47
C SER A 6 -7.83 25.06 -3.75
N VAL A 7 -8.83 24.25 -4.05
CA VAL A 7 -8.93 22.88 -3.56
C VAL A 7 -8.48 21.93 -4.65
N ILE A 8 -7.54 21.05 -4.34
CA ILE A 8 -7.03 20.04 -5.27
C ILE A 8 -7.58 18.69 -4.82
N LEU A 9 -8.43 18.08 -5.65
CA LEU A 9 -8.99 16.76 -5.42
C LEU A 9 -8.30 15.74 -6.32
N THR A 10 -7.64 14.73 -5.77
CA THR A 10 -7.18 13.58 -6.57
C THR A 10 -8.22 12.47 -6.53
N SER A 11 -8.57 11.90 -7.69
CA SER A 11 -9.55 10.81 -7.80
C SER A 11 -9.02 9.62 -8.59
N TYR A 12 -9.31 8.40 -8.09
CA TYR A 12 -9.08 7.15 -8.80
C TYR A 12 -10.00 6.03 -8.30
N ASN A 13 -10.98 5.63 -9.12
CA ASN A 13 -11.82 4.43 -8.94
C ASN A 13 -12.56 4.33 -7.57
N LYS A 14 -13.18 5.42 -7.11
CA LYS A 14 -14.06 5.42 -5.90
C LYS A 14 -15.48 5.94 -6.19
N PRO A 15 -16.26 5.24 -7.02
CA PRO A 15 -17.60 5.69 -7.42
C PRO A 15 -18.58 5.80 -6.23
N ASP A 16 -18.36 5.03 -5.16
CA ASP A 16 -19.24 4.99 -3.98
C ASP A 16 -19.11 6.23 -3.07
N PHE A 17 -18.02 6.99 -3.19
CA PHE A 17 -17.72 8.12 -2.30
C PHE A 17 -17.66 9.45 -3.03
N ILE A 18 -17.20 9.47 -4.28
CA ILE A 18 -16.92 10.70 -5.01
C ILE A 18 -18.11 11.67 -5.05
N ASP A 19 -19.34 11.16 -5.15
CA ASP A 19 -20.56 11.98 -5.09
C ASP A 19 -20.69 12.75 -3.77
N ARG A 20 -20.43 12.08 -2.63
CA ARG A 20 -20.46 12.71 -1.30
C ARG A 20 -19.36 13.75 -1.14
N VAL A 21 -18.17 13.47 -1.71
CA VAL A 21 -17.03 14.39 -1.69
C VAL A 21 -17.35 15.67 -2.48
N LEU A 22 -17.85 15.54 -3.71
CA LEU A 22 -18.19 16.69 -4.55
C LEU A 22 -19.36 17.49 -4.00
N LYS A 23 -20.39 16.82 -3.48
CA LYS A 23 -21.48 17.49 -2.77
C LYS A 23 -20.97 18.33 -1.60
N SER A 24 -20.00 17.81 -0.82
CA SER A 24 -19.41 18.54 0.31
C SER A 24 -18.68 19.83 -0.10
N MET A 25 -18.18 19.88 -1.35
CA MET A 25 -17.57 21.08 -1.92
C MET A 25 -18.62 22.09 -2.36
N VAL A 26 -19.65 21.65 -3.09
CA VAL A 26 -20.76 22.52 -3.52
C VAL A 26 -21.46 23.17 -2.32
N ASP A 27 -21.63 22.42 -1.23
CA ASP A 27 -22.32 22.87 -0.03
C ASP A 27 -21.49 23.82 0.87
N GLN A 28 -20.21 24.09 0.55
CA GLN A 28 -19.35 24.98 1.35
C GLN A 28 -19.96 26.38 1.52
N THR A 29 -20.00 26.85 2.77
CA THR A 29 -20.54 28.18 3.13
C THR A 29 -19.64 29.34 2.70
N TYR A 30 -18.35 29.11 2.51
CA TYR A 30 -17.44 30.09 1.92
C TYR A 30 -17.54 30.03 0.39
N PRO A 31 -17.84 31.13 -0.33
CA PRO A 31 -18.13 31.05 -1.76
C PRO A 31 -16.89 31.19 -2.66
N HIS A 32 -15.77 31.72 -2.16
CA HIS A 32 -14.61 32.08 -2.98
C HIS A 32 -13.59 30.95 -3.07
N TRP A 33 -13.94 29.90 -3.80
CA TRP A 33 -13.07 28.76 -4.06
C TRP A 33 -13.11 28.30 -5.52
N GLU A 34 -12.12 27.51 -5.89
CA GLU A 34 -12.10 26.67 -7.08
C GLU A 34 -11.70 25.25 -6.71
N LEU A 35 -12.17 24.26 -7.47
CA LEU A 35 -11.88 22.85 -7.29
C LEU A 35 -11.26 22.30 -8.56
N LEU A 36 -10.02 21.82 -8.46
CA LEU A 36 -9.35 21.10 -9.54
C LEU A 36 -9.43 19.61 -9.22
N ILE A 37 -10.25 18.89 -9.98
CA ILE A 37 -10.37 17.44 -9.92
C ILE A 37 -9.32 16.84 -10.84
N MET A 38 -8.31 16.22 -10.25
CA MET A 38 -7.25 15.50 -10.93
C MET A 38 -7.59 14.01 -10.93
N ASP A 39 -8.25 13.55 -11.99
CA ASP A 39 -8.62 12.15 -12.15
C ASP A 39 -7.47 11.37 -12.79
N ASP A 40 -7.05 10.27 -12.15
CA ASP A 40 -5.93 9.43 -12.60
C ASP A 40 -6.38 8.36 -13.62
N GLY A 41 -7.38 8.65 -14.45
CA GLY A 41 -7.90 7.71 -15.44
C GLY A 41 -8.78 6.65 -14.81
N SER A 42 -9.81 7.10 -14.10
CA SER A 42 -10.82 6.23 -13.51
C SER A 42 -11.70 5.56 -14.58
N GLU A 43 -12.31 4.45 -14.19
CA GLU A 43 -13.35 3.77 -14.96
C GLU A 43 -14.64 4.61 -15.02
N GLU A 44 -15.50 4.24 -15.97
CA GLU A 44 -16.73 4.96 -16.30
C GLU A 44 -17.61 5.26 -15.06
N GLY A 45 -17.71 4.31 -14.12
CA GLY A 45 -18.53 4.48 -12.92
C GLY A 45 -18.14 5.70 -12.06
N THR A 46 -16.85 6.04 -11.98
CA THR A 46 -16.41 7.23 -11.22
C THR A 46 -16.66 8.50 -12.03
N ILE A 47 -16.33 8.48 -13.33
CA ILE A 47 -16.49 9.64 -14.21
C ILE A 47 -17.96 10.06 -14.31
N GLN A 48 -18.89 9.11 -14.46
CA GLN A 48 -20.33 9.38 -14.51
C GLN A 48 -20.84 10.12 -13.26
N LYS A 49 -20.23 9.89 -12.10
CA LYS A 49 -20.58 10.59 -10.84
C LYS A 49 -20.01 12.00 -10.76
N ILE A 50 -18.89 12.27 -11.45
CA ILE A 50 -18.27 13.60 -11.50
C ILE A 50 -19.05 14.54 -12.44
N GLN A 51 -19.51 14.02 -13.59
CA GLN A 51 -20.10 14.82 -14.67
C GLN A 51 -21.17 15.85 -14.22
N PRO A 52 -22.15 15.54 -13.35
CA PRO A 52 -23.18 16.50 -12.95
C PRO A 52 -22.62 17.77 -12.27
N TYR A 53 -21.49 17.64 -11.56
CA TYR A 53 -20.86 18.72 -10.81
C TYR A 53 -20.09 19.70 -11.70
N LEU A 54 -19.78 19.33 -12.95
CA LEU A 54 -19.05 20.19 -13.90
C LEU A 54 -19.90 21.35 -14.44
N SER A 55 -21.19 21.39 -14.09
CA SER A 55 -22.06 22.54 -14.34
C SER A 55 -21.76 23.73 -13.42
N ASP A 56 -21.08 23.51 -12.30
CA ASP A 56 -20.55 24.57 -11.44
C ASP A 56 -19.22 25.09 -12.00
N GLU A 57 -19.17 26.36 -12.40
CA GLU A 57 -18.00 26.98 -13.02
C GLU A 57 -16.73 26.99 -12.13
N ARG A 58 -16.90 26.76 -10.81
CA ARG A 58 -15.80 26.65 -9.87
C ARG A 58 -15.09 25.30 -9.95
N ILE A 59 -15.69 24.30 -10.62
CA ILE A 59 -15.21 22.92 -10.67
C ILE A 59 -14.63 22.60 -12.04
N GLN A 60 -13.39 22.11 -12.07
CA GLN A 60 -12.68 21.74 -13.30
C GLN A 60 -12.16 20.31 -13.20
N LEU A 61 -12.39 19.50 -14.25
CA LEU A 61 -11.91 18.13 -14.34
C LEU A 61 -10.71 18.02 -15.30
N TYR A 62 -9.64 17.43 -14.79
CA TYR A 62 -8.42 17.08 -15.53
C TYR A 62 -8.25 15.56 -15.48
N SER A 63 -8.69 14.88 -16.54
CA SER A 63 -8.60 13.41 -16.65
C SER A 63 -7.29 12.98 -17.32
N HIS A 64 -6.58 12.08 -16.66
CA HIS A 64 -5.32 11.53 -17.14
C HIS A 64 -5.53 10.12 -17.70
N THR A 65 -4.68 9.70 -18.63
CA THR A 65 -4.61 8.29 -19.04
C THR A 65 -3.21 7.78 -18.75
N VAL A 66 -3.10 6.88 -17.79
CA VAL A 66 -1.83 6.27 -17.38
C VAL A 66 -1.88 4.80 -17.71
N HIS A 67 -0.93 4.36 -18.54
CA HIS A 67 -0.77 2.94 -18.82
C HIS A 67 -0.51 2.17 -17.51
N PRO A 68 -1.15 1.02 -17.26
CA PRO A 68 -1.00 0.28 -16.01
C PRO A 68 0.46 0.12 -15.54
N ALA A 69 1.34 -0.35 -16.43
CA ALA A 69 2.76 -0.53 -16.12
C ALA A 69 3.50 0.77 -15.69
N LYS A 70 2.97 1.95 -16.06
CA LYS A 70 3.57 3.24 -15.71
C LYS A 70 3.04 3.81 -14.40
N ARG A 71 1.92 3.29 -13.87
CA ARG A 71 1.35 3.83 -12.62
C ARG A 71 2.36 3.79 -11.49
N LEU A 72 3.13 2.71 -11.39
CA LEU A 72 4.12 2.47 -10.34
C LEU A 72 5.39 3.33 -10.44
N LEU A 73 5.57 4.10 -11.52
CA LEU A 73 6.78 4.89 -11.75
C LEU A 73 6.83 6.17 -10.93
N THR A 74 5.70 6.67 -10.44
CA THR A 74 5.63 7.84 -9.56
C THR A 74 4.47 7.71 -8.58
N ALA A 75 4.57 8.25 -7.37
CA ALA A 75 3.43 8.39 -6.46
C ALA A 75 2.34 9.25 -7.12
N ARG A 76 1.34 8.60 -7.73
CA ARG A 76 0.46 9.23 -8.72
C ARG A 76 -0.28 10.47 -8.22
N TYR A 77 -0.80 10.45 -7.00
CA TYR A 77 -1.47 11.62 -6.43
C TYR A 77 -0.52 12.79 -6.23
N ALA A 78 0.75 12.55 -5.86
CA ALA A 78 1.76 13.61 -5.77
C ALA A 78 2.07 14.21 -7.15
N THR A 79 2.20 13.38 -8.19
CA THR A 79 2.35 13.86 -9.57
C THR A 79 1.16 14.73 -10.01
N LEU A 80 -0.07 14.27 -9.73
CA LEU A 80 -1.30 14.98 -10.06
C LEU A 80 -1.44 16.30 -9.29
N ILE A 81 -1.08 16.31 -8.00
CA ILE A 81 -1.07 17.53 -7.20
C ILE A 81 -0.02 18.51 -7.73
N ASN A 82 1.18 18.04 -8.07
CA ASN A 82 2.22 18.89 -8.68
C ASN A 82 1.72 19.57 -9.95
N GLU A 83 1.00 18.85 -10.82
CA GLU A 83 0.37 19.45 -11.99
C GLU A 83 -0.68 20.49 -11.59
N ALA A 84 -1.59 20.15 -10.67
CA ALA A 84 -2.64 21.07 -10.23
C ALA A 84 -2.08 22.36 -9.62
N LEU A 85 -0.97 22.27 -8.86
CA LEU A 85 -0.29 23.41 -8.24
C LEU A 85 0.27 24.41 -9.27
N THR A 86 0.45 24.01 -10.53
CA THR A 86 0.81 24.95 -11.61
C THR A 86 -0.38 25.73 -12.18
N ARG A 87 -1.61 25.31 -11.84
CA ARG A 87 -2.87 25.82 -12.40
C ARG A 87 -3.72 26.59 -11.37
N ILE A 88 -3.40 26.48 -10.09
CA ILE A 88 -4.15 27.17 -9.03
C ILE A 88 -4.10 28.69 -9.20
N THR A 89 -5.15 29.36 -8.72
CA THR A 89 -5.26 30.82 -8.69
C THR A 89 -5.54 31.35 -7.28
N GLY A 90 -5.69 30.46 -6.30
CA GLY A 90 -5.96 30.78 -4.91
C GLY A 90 -4.74 31.24 -4.12
N GLU A 91 -4.98 32.12 -3.16
CA GLU A 91 -4.01 32.54 -2.15
C GLU A 91 -3.80 31.45 -1.09
N LEU A 92 -4.82 30.59 -0.92
CA LEU A 92 -4.85 29.48 0.02
C LEU A 92 -5.06 28.17 -0.74
N ILE A 93 -4.43 27.10 -0.29
CA ILE A 93 -4.44 25.78 -0.92
C ILE A 93 -4.97 24.76 0.07
N CYS A 94 -5.83 23.86 -0.40
CA CYS A 94 -6.31 22.68 0.32
C CYS A 94 -6.20 21.44 -0.55
N TYR A 95 -6.10 20.28 0.10
CA TYR A 95 -6.01 18.99 -0.56
C TYR A 95 -7.17 18.10 -0.15
N LEU A 96 -7.73 17.35 -1.10
CA LEU A 96 -8.90 16.52 -0.90
C LEU A 96 -8.69 15.17 -1.62
N THR A 97 -9.21 14.11 -1.01
CA THR A 97 -9.27 12.78 -1.63
C THR A 97 -10.71 12.38 -1.90
N ASP A 98 -10.89 11.45 -2.82
CA ASP A 98 -12.19 10.91 -3.25
C ASP A 98 -12.87 9.98 -2.23
N ASP A 99 -12.37 9.94 -0.98
CA ASP A 99 -12.96 9.26 0.19
C ASP A 99 -13.03 10.15 1.45
N THR A 100 -12.81 11.47 1.30
CA THR A 100 -12.89 12.44 2.40
C THR A 100 -13.96 13.49 2.12
N VAL A 101 -14.78 13.78 3.12
CA VAL A 101 -15.86 14.77 3.08
C VAL A 101 -15.47 15.98 3.91
N TYR A 102 -15.50 17.17 3.32
CA TYR A 102 -15.35 18.41 4.07
C TYR A 102 -16.65 18.77 4.80
N HIS A 103 -16.52 19.28 6.02
CA HIS A 103 -17.66 19.85 6.73
C HIS A 103 -18.03 21.19 6.11
N GLN A 104 -19.31 21.56 6.18
CA GLN A 104 -19.90 22.67 5.42
C GLN A 104 -19.26 24.04 5.69
N ASP A 105 -18.67 24.22 6.87
CA ASP A 105 -18.03 25.44 7.36
C ASP A 105 -16.49 25.38 7.34
N ARG A 106 -15.89 24.30 6.81
CA ARG A 106 -14.44 24.10 6.79
C ARG A 106 -13.71 25.29 6.17
N LEU A 107 -14.06 25.63 4.92
CA LEU A 107 -13.36 26.69 4.20
C LEU A 107 -13.52 28.04 4.91
N LEU A 108 -14.73 28.35 5.40
CA LEU A 108 -15.00 29.60 6.09
C LEU A 108 -14.14 29.73 7.36
N LYS A 109 -14.17 28.70 8.22
CA LYS A 109 -13.43 28.69 9.50
C LYS A 109 -11.92 28.82 9.29
N MET A 110 -11.35 28.09 8.34
CA MET A 110 -9.90 28.17 8.07
C MET A 110 -9.51 29.53 7.48
N VAL A 111 -10.30 30.07 6.54
CA VAL A 111 -10.08 31.40 5.96
C VAL A 111 -10.14 32.50 7.02
N ASP A 112 -11.10 32.43 7.95
CA ASP A 112 -11.24 33.43 9.02
C ASP A 112 -10.04 33.44 9.97
N VAL A 113 -9.37 32.30 10.19
CA VAL A 113 -8.10 32.26 10.91
C VAL A 113 -6.98 32.94 10.12
N PHE A 114 -6.83 32.66 8.82
CA PHE A 114 -5.83 33.34 7.97
C PHE A 114 -6.03 34.86 7.88
N ARG A 115 -7.29 35.31 7.92
CA ARG A 115 -7.66 36.74 7.94
C ARG A 115 -7.34 37.39 9.28
N SER A 116 -7.69 36.75 10.38
CA SER A 116 -7.48 37.30 11.73
C SER A 116 -6.03 37.18 12.21
N LYS A 117 -5.26 36.22 11.67
CA LYS A 117 -3.87 35.95 12.04
C LYS A 117 -2.99 35.89 10.79
N PRO A 118 -2.63 37.04 10.21
CA PRO A 118 -1.90 37.09 8.94
C PRO A 118 -0.50 36.47 9.00
N HIS A 119 0.09 36.33 10.20
CA HIS A 119 1.38 35.68 10.44
C HIS A 119 1.35 34.14 10.34
N ILE A 120 0.15 33.54 10.26
CA ILE A 120 0.01 32.10 10.05
C ILE A 120 0.09 31.80 8.55
N ASP A 121 0.97 30.87 8.18
CA ASP A 121 1.10 30.39 6.81
C ASP A 121 0.48 29.01 6.59
N ILE A 122 0.34 28.20 7.65
CA ILE A 122 -0.17 26.83 7.59
C ILE A 122 -1.12 26.58 8.75
N LEU A 123 -2.31 26.07 8.44
CA LEU A 123 -3.30 25.59 9.39
C LEU A 123 -3.58 24.11 9.17
N TYR A 124 -3.89 23.42 10.26
CA TYR A 124 -4.47 22.09 10.20
C TYR A 124 -5.62 21.92 11.20
N SER A 125 -6.62 21.13 10.84
CA SER A 125 -7.81 20.89 11.67
C SER A 125 -7.83 19.51 12.32
N SER A 126 -8.66 19.34 13.35
CA SER A 126 -9.03 18.00 13.81
C SER A 126 -9.79 17.27 12.69
N GLN A 127 -9.65 15.96 12.65
CA GLN A 127 -10.26 15.09 11.63
C GLN A 127 -11.04 13.96 12.28
N ARG A 128 -12.22 13.65 11.74
CA ARG A 128 -12.96 12.42 12.08
C ARG A 128 -12.57 11.30 11.13
N VAL A 129 -12.05 10.19 11.68
CA VAL A 129 -11.74 8.99 10.91
C VAL A 129 -12.82 7.95 11.17
N VAL A 130 -13.51 7.51 10.11
CA VAL A 130 -14.62 6.56 10.20
C VAL A 130 -14.26 5.27 9.46
N HIS A 131 -14.25 4.15 10.17
CA HIS A 131 -14.14 2.84 9.57
C HIS A 131 -15.52 2.30 9.24
N VAL A 132 -15.70 1.83 8.02
CA VAL A 132 -16.96 1.28 7.55
C VAL A 132 -16.80 -0.15 7.05
N ASP A 133 -17.87 -0.92 7.06
CA ASP A 133 -17.92 -2.24 6.43
C ASP A 133 -18.15 -2.15 4.91
N GLN A 134 -18.32 -3.29 4.26
CA GLN A 134 -18.60 -3.40 2.81
C GLN A 134 -19.95 -2.77 2.40
N HIS A 135 -20.83 -2.44 3.35
CA HIS A 135 -22.11 -1.79 3.14
C HIS A 135 -22.10 -0.32 3.59
N LEU A 136 -20.90 0.24 3.82
CA LEU A 136 -20.69 1.61 4.29
C LEU A 136 -21.28 1.89 5.68
N VAL A 137 -21.53 0.86 6.48
CA VAL A 137 -22.00 1.00 7.86
C VAL A 137 -20.80 1.26 8.76
N GLU A 138 -20.89 2.30 9.59
CA GLU A 138 -19.85 2.63 10.56
C GLU A 138 -19.64 1.49 11.57
N THR A 139 -18.41 1.03 11.67
CA THR A 139 -17.97 -0.03 12.60
C THR A 139 -17.14 0.53 13.74
N MET A 140 -16.39 1.62 13.50
CA MET A 140 -15.57 2.33 14.48
C MET A 140 -15.32 3.74 13.98
N SER A 141 -15.21 4.71 14.89
CA SER A 141 -14.66 6.02 14.56
C SER A 141 -13.81 6.59 15.69
N PHE A 142 -12.90 7.50 15.34
CA PHE A 142 -12.10 8.25 16.28
C PHE A 142 -11.78 9.65 15.72
N ILE A 143 -11.34 10.55 16.60
CA ILE A 143 -10.87 11.89 16.21
C ILE A 143 -9.34 11.91 16.25
N ARG A 144 -8.73 12.41 15.18
CA ARG A 144 -7.34 12.85 15.17
C ARG A 144 -7.34 14.33 15.55
N GLU A 145 -6.83 14.64 16.72
CA GLU A 145 -6.91 15.99 17.28
C GLU A 145 -5.83 16.92 16.71
N ALA A 146 -6.21 18.18 16.49
CA ALA A 146 -5.30 19.29 16.26
C ALA A 146 -5.20 20.16 17.52
N ASP A 147 -4.25 19.83 18.40
CA ASP A 147 -4.16 20.39 19.75
C ASP A 147 -2.90 21.21 20.02
N GLN A 148 -1.89 21.17 19.14
CA GLN A 148 -0.59 21.80 19.34
C GLN A 148 -0.02 22.40 18.06
N ILE A 149 0.94 23.32 18.19
CA ILE A 149 1.70 23.82 17.04
C ILE A 149 2.73 22.75 16.65
N LEU A 150 2.81 22.40 15.37
CA LEU A 150 3.72 21.36 14.87
C LEU A 150 4.83 21.95 14.01
N GLU A 151 6.06 21.86 14.51
CA GLU A 151 7.29 22.03 13.73
C GLU A 151 7.67 20.76 12.94
N HIS A 152 6.96 19.66 13.19
CA HIS A 152 7.19 18.35 12.58
C HIS A 152 5.86 17.62 12.32
N ALA A 153 5.12 18.02 11.28
CA ALA A 153 3.78 17.52 10.97
C ALA A 153 3.75 16.17 10.22
N SER A 154 4.89 15.72 9.67
CA SER A 154 5.01 14.42 8.99
C SER A 154 4.49 13.27 9.85
N PHE A 155 3.65 12.41 9.27
CA PHE A 155 2.96 11.29 9.91
C PHE A 155 2.01 11.64 11.07
N GLN A 156 1.85 12.92 11.41
CA GLN A 156 0.92 13.38 12.46
C GLN A 156 -0.38 13.92 11.88
N VAL A 157 -0.27 14.66 10.78
CA VAL A 157 -1.38 15.36 10.12
C VAL A 157 -1.78 14.63 8.84
N ASP A 158 -3.08 14.43 8.65
CA ASP A 158 -3.61 13.78 7.46
C ASP A 158 -3.62 14.72 6.25
N HIS A 159 -3.53 14.12 5.05
CA HIS A 159 -3.61 14.78 3.75
C HIS A 159 -4.69 15.85 3.65
N CYS A 160 -5.91 15.56 4.11
CA CYS A 160 -7.09 16.39 3.85
C CYS A 160 -7.32 17.51 4.86
N SER A 161 -6.56 17.53 5.97
CA SER A 161 -6.85 18.40 7.12
C SER A 161 -6.05 19.70 7.11
N VAL A 162 -5.34 20.00 6.01
CA VAL A 162 -4.42 21.15 5.93
C VAL A 162 -4.96 22.23 4.99
N MET A 163 -4.68 23.49 5.35
CA MET A 163 -4.76 24.64 4.45
C MET A 163 -3.48 25.47 4.61
N HIS A 164 -2.85 25.88 3.52
CA HIS A 164 -1.65 26.73 3.60
C HIS A 164 -1.65 27.82 2.52
N ARG A 165 -0.79 28.83 2.71
CA ARG A 165 -0.60 29.90 1.73
C ARG A 165 0.15 29.42 0.49
N SER A 166 -0.29 29.86 -0.68
CA SER A 166 0.39 29.56 -1.96
C SER A 166 1.75 30.23 -2.10
N CYS A 167 2.04 31.29 -1.32
CA CYS A 167 3.35 31.95 -1.30
C CYS A 167 4.49 31.04 -0.79
N LEU A 168 4.18 29.89 -0.19
CA LEU A 168 5.17 28.88 0.19
C LEU A 168 5.66 28.05 -1.01
N LEU A 169 4.88 27.97 -2.10
CA LEU A 169 5.23 27.11 -3.25
C LEU A 169 6.55 27.50 -3.93
N PRO A 170 6.86 28.78 -4.20
CA PRO A 170 8.14 29.15 -4.78
C PRO A 170 9.33 28.80 -3.88
N LEU A 171 9.18 28.95 -2.55
CA LEU A 171 10.22 28.61 -1.58
C LEU A 171 10.50 27.10 -1.57
N ILE A 172 9.45 26.28 -1.62
CA ILE A 172 9.56 24.83 -1.73
C ILE A 172 10.26 24.45 -3.04
N HIS A 173 9.83 25.01 -4.16
CA HIS A 173 10.41 24.72 -5.46
C HIS A 173 11.88 25.14 -5.54
N GLU A 174 12.25 26.30 -5.01
CA GLU A 174 13.65 26.76 -4.95
C GLU A 174 14.54 25.79 -4.16
N LYS A 175 14.06 25.29 -3.01
CA LYS A 175 14.84 24.39 -2.15
C LYS A 175 14.91 22.95 -2.68
N TYR A 176 13.84 22.46 -3.30
CA TYR A 176 13.66 21.04 -3.59
C TYR A 176 13.55 20.68 -5.07
N GLY A 177 13.40 21.66 -5.97
CA GLY A 177 13.19 21.45 -7.40
C GLY A 177 11.80 20.93 -7.79
N GLN A 178 10.95 20.56 -6.83
CA GLN A 178 9.56 20.12 -7.03
C GLN A 178 8.73 20.40 -5.78
N TYR A 179 7.39 20.42 -5.88
CA TYR A 179 6.53 20.66 -4.72
C TYR A 179 6.37 19.39 -3.87
N TRP A 180 5.47 18.50 -4.28
CA TRP A 180 5.28 17.17 -3.71
C TRP A 180 6.33 16.22 -4.25
N ASP A 181 6.81 15.32 -3.40
CA ASP A 181 7.76 14.28 -3.80
C ASP A 181 7.00 13.10 -4.40
N ASP A 182 7.16 12.88 -5.71
CA ASP A 182 6.46 11.81 -6.41
C ASP A 182 7.31 10.58 -6.68
N GLU A 183 8.46 10.42 -6.01
CA GLU A 183 9.22 9.18 -6.09
C GLU A 183 8.39 7.96 -5.63
N PRO A 184 8.48 6.79 -6.30
CA PRO A 184 7.72 5.59 -5.95
C PRO A 184 7.85 5.12 -4.50
N LYS A 185 9.01 5.35 -3.87
CA LYS A 185 9.24 5.00 -2.46
C LYS A 185 8.32 5.78 -1.50
N HIS A 186 7.84 6.95 -1.92
CA HIS A 186 6.94 7.80 -1.14
C HIS A 186 5.46 7.56 -1.41
N TRP A 187 5.12 6.53 -2.21
CA TRP A 187 3.74 6.26 -2.63
C TRP A 187 2.70 6.30 -1.50
N HIS A 188 3.04 5.86 -0.30
CA HIS A 188 2.08 5.70 0.79
C HIS A 188 2.20 6.81 1.86
N HIS A 189 3.06 7.81 1.66
CA HIS A 189 3.30 8.90 2.62
C HIS A 189 3.79 10.21 1.97
N ALA A 190 3.53 10.45 0.68
CA ALA A 190 4.03 11.65 0.01
C ALA A 190 3.46 12.94 0.63
N ASP A 191 2.30 12.86 1.29
CA ASP A 191 1.75 13.91 2.15
C ASP A 191 2.71 14.24 3.30
N SER A 192 3.20 13.24 4.02
CA SER A 192 4.16 13.40 5.10
C SER A 192 5.50 13.97 4.62
N VAL A 193 5.94 13.61 3.41
CA VAL A 193 7.11 14.25 2.79
C VAL A 193 6.84 15.72 2.50
N PHE A 194 5.68 16.05 1.93
CA PHE A 194 5.30 17.43 1.65
C PHE A 194 5.13 18.26 2.93
N TRP A 195 4.58 17.68 4.00
CA TRP A 195 4.50 18.33 5.33
C TRP A 195 5.87 18.70 5.88
N MET A 196 6.89 17.83 5.75
CA MET A 196 8.27 18.19 6.08
C MET A 196 8.75 19.38 5.24
N ARG A 197 8.50 19.35 3.91
CA ARG A 197 8.92 20.43 3.01
C ARG A 197 8.30 21.77 3.42
N LEU A 198 7.03 21.76 3.83
CA LEU A 198 6.34 22.92 4.39
C LEU A 198 6.92 23.36 5.75
N ASN A 199 7.20 22.42 6.65
CA ASN A 199 7.77 22.71 7.98
C ASN A 199 9.15 23.39 7.94
N HIS A 200 9.91 23.28 6.84
CA HIS A 200 11.12 24.07 6.68
C HIS A 200 10.89 25.59 6.58
N PHE A 201 9.67 26.01 6.28
CA PHE A 201 9.33 27.41 6.05
C PHE A 201 8.36 27.97 7.10
N ALA A 202 7.42 27.15 7.60
CA ALA A 202 6.46 27.58 8.61
C ALA A 202 5.97 26.41 9.48
N ALA A 203 5.56 26.72 10.72
CA ALA A 203 4.91 25.77 11.61
C ALA A 203 3.44 25.56 11.23
N PHE A 204 2.90 24.39 11.54
CA PHE A 204 1.48 24.07 11.37
C PHE A 204 0.72 24.50 12.62
N PHE A 205 -0.23 25.43 12.47
CA PHE A 205 -1.05 25.91 13.57
C PHE A 205 -2.36 25.13 13.69
N PRO A 206 -2.74 24.70 14.91
CA PRO A 206 -3.92 23.86 15.11
C PRO A 206 -5.22 24.68 15.07
N LEU A 207 -6.25 24.08 14.48
CA LEU A 207 -7.64 24.47 14.61
C LEU A 207 -8.43 23.28 15.17
N LYS A 208 -8.89 23.40 16.41
CA LYS A 208 -9.48 22.28 17.17
C LYS A 208 -10.81 21.75 16.61
N ASP A 209 -11.46 22.52 15.75
CA ASP A 209 -12.68 22.08 15.07
C ASP A 209 -12.41 20.83 14.22
N VAL A 210 -13.34 19.87 14.29
CA VAL A 210 -13.36 18.74 13.36
C VAL A 210 -13.95 19.24 12.03
N LEU A 211 -13.13 19.36 10.99
CA LEU A 211 -13.55 20.00 9.74
C LEU A 211 -13.59 19.06 8.52
N ASP A 212 -13.14 17.83 8.67
CA ASP A 212 -13.21 16.82 7.63
C ASP A 212 -13.47 15.43 8.22
N THR A 213 -14.11 14.57 7.41
CA THR A 213 -14.39 13.18 7.75
C THR A 213 -13.87 12.27 6.65
N THR A 214 -12.90 11.42 6.98
CA THR A 214 -12.35 10.42 6.05
C THR A 214 -12.95 9.05 6.32
N TYR A 215 -13.33 8.35 5.26
CA TYR A 215 -13.91 7.01 5.32
C TYR A 215 -12.86 5.96 4.96
N LYS A 216 -12.69 4.98 5.85
CA LYS A 216 -11.83 3.82 5.66
C LYS A 216 -12.68 2.57 5.45
N THR A 217 -12.65 2.04 4.24
CA THR A 217 -13.34 0.80 3.86
C THR A 217 -12.43 -0.40 4.02
N PRO A 218 -12.96 -1.64 3.96
CA PRO A 218 -12.12 -2.85 3.90
C PRO A 218 -11.16 -2.86 2.71
N HIS A 219 -11.43 -2.04 1.69
CA HIS A 219 -10.64 -1.89 0.47
C HIS A 219 -9.74 -0.65 0.46
N SER A 220 -9.77 0.19 1.49
CA SER A 220 -8.86 1.33 1.58
C SER A 220 -7.41 0.85 1.62
N PHE A 221 -6.53 1.60 0.94
CA PHE A 221 -5.11 1.31 0.82
C PHE A 221 -4.47 0.91 2.17
N HIS A 222 -4.68 1.71 3.21
CA HIS A 222 -4.16 1.44 4.56
C HIS A 222 -4.51 0.04 5.09
N HIS A 223 -5.75 -0.42 4.90
CA HIS A 223 -6.18 -1.73 5.36
C HIS A 223 -5.54 -2.83 4.53
N LEU A 224 -5.60 -2.69 3.20
CA LEU A 224 -5.08 -3.71 2.31
C LEU A 224 -3.56 -3.88 2.40
N PHE A 225 -2.80 -2.83 2.73
CA PHE A 225 -1.34 -2.85 2.75
C PHE A 225 -0.71 -3.03 4.14
N SER A 226 -1.46 -2.86 5.23
CA SER A 226 -0.95 -2.95 6.62
C SER A 226 -0.19 -4.24 6.97
N SER A 227 -0.42 -5.33 6.23
CA SER A 227 0.19 -6.65 6.43
C SER A 227 0.75 -7.24 5.14
N MET A 228 1.00 -6.39 4.13
CA MET A 228 1.58 -6.79 2.85
C MET A 228 3.03 -6.32 2.78
N PRO A 229 4.00 -7.19 2.43
CA PRO A 229 5.34 -6.72 2.05
C PRO A 229 5.28 -5.97 0.71
N TYR A 230 6.26 -5.10 0.42
CA TYR A 230 6.33 -4.39 -0.87
C TYR A 230 6.38 -5.36 -2.04
N ASP A 231 7.25 -6.37 -1.96
CA ASP A 231 7.33 -7.47 -2.92
C ASP A 231 6.59 -8.68 -2.37
N LEU A 232 5.71 -9.25 -3.19
CA LEU A 232 4.93 -10.41 -2.80
C LEU A 232 5.85 -11.62 -2.75
N ILE A 233 5.65 -12.44 -1.73
CA ILE A 233 6.49 -13.61 -1.48
C ILE A 233 6.35 -14.60 -2.64
N ASP A 234 7.46 -15.04 -3.22
CA ASP A 234 7.43 -15.98 -4.34
C ASP A 234 6.67 -17.27 -3.99
N GLY A 235 5.76 -17.68 -4.87
CA GLY A 235 4.80 -18.77 -4.69
C GLY A 235 3.44 -18.37 -4.14
N THR A 236 3.24 -17.09 -3.82
CA THR A 236 1.95 -16.54 -3.40
C THR A 236 0.92 -16.74 -4.50
N VAL A 237 -0.28 -17.14 -4.11
CA VAL A 237 -1.40 -17.27 -5.03
C VAL A 237 -2.34 -16.10 -4.85
N ILE A 238 -2.70 -15.46 -5.95
CA ILE A 238 -3.64 -14.35 -6.01
C ILE A 238 -4.92 -14.77 -6.74
N GLU A 239 -6.06 -14.30 -6.25
CA GLU A 239 -7.35 -14.38 -6.94
C GLU A 239 -7.60 -13.04 -7.64
N LYS A 240 -7.86 -13.08 -8.95
CA LYS A 240 -8.19 -11.91 -9.75
C LYS A 240 -9.36 -12.24 -10.67
N GLU A 241 -10.46 -11.50 -10.54
CA GLU A 241 -11.64 -11.61 -11.41
C GLU A 241 -12.21 -13.04 -11.51
N GLY A 242 -12.03 -13.86 -10.47
CA GLY A 242 -12.47 -15.27 -10.43
C GLY A 242 -11.45 -16.28 -10.97
N ASP A 243 -10.35 -15.82 -11.55
CA ASP A 243 -9.19 -16.62 -11.94
C ASP A 243 -8.10 -16.62 -10.87
N TYR A 244 -7.16 -17.56 -11.00
CA TYR A 244 -6.08 -17.76 -10.04
C TYR A 244 -4.72 -17.68 -10.70
N TYR A 245 -3.80 -16.99 -10.02
CA TYR A 245 -2.44 -16.80 -10.50
C TYR A 245 -1.44 -17.06 -9.38
N GLN A 246 -0.30 -17.66 -9.72
CA GLN A 246 0.82 -17.81 -8.79
C GLN A 246 1.96 -16.88 -9.20
N ILE A 247 2.58 -16.26 -8.21
CA ILE A 247 3.83 -15.53 -8.37
C ILE A 247 4.97 -16.55 -8.42
N ALA A 248 5.73 -16.54 -9.49
CA ALA A 248 6.93 -17.36 -9.66
C ALA A 248 7.98 -16.52 -10.40
N ASP A 249 9.20 -16.46 -9.87
CA ASP A 249 10.34 -15.75 -10.48
C ASP A 249 10.02 -14.28 -10.86
N GLY A 250 9.30 -13.59 -9.97
CA GLY A 250 8.91 -12.20 -10.17
C GLY A 250 7.86 -11.98 -11.26
N LYS A 251 7.12 -13.03 -11.65
CA LYS A 251 6.10 -12.99 -12.71
C LYS A 251 4.79 -13.63 -12.24
N LEU A 252 3.68 -13.27 -12.89
CA LEU A 252 2.38 -13.86 -12.63
C LEU A 252 2.08 -14.95 -13.66
N HIS A 253 1.86 -16.16 -13.16
CA HIS A 253 1.48 -17.29 -13.99
C HIS A 253 0.07 -17.76 -13.66
N GLY A 254 -0.76 -17.96 -14.68
CA GLY A 254 -2.08 -18.57 -14.47
C GLY A 254 -1.96 -19.97 -13.86
N ILE A 255 -2.91 -20.34 -13.00
CA ILE A 255 -3.03 -21.69 -12.43
C ILE A 255 -4.50 -22.13 -12.40
N GLU A 256 -4.72 -23.44 -12.47
CA GLU A 256 -6.09 -23.98 -12.41
C GLU A 256 -6.65 -23.99 -11.00
N LYS A 257 -7.97 -23.76 -10.88
CA LYS A 257 -8.71 -23.80 -9.62
C LYS A 257 -8.48 -25.09 -8.81
N ARG A 258 -8.23 -26.23 -9.46
CA ARG A 258 -7.95 -27.51 -8.77
C ARG A 258 -6.73 -27.46 -7.83
N TRP A 259 -5.81 -26.53 -8.07
CA TRP A 259 -4.62 -26.34 -7.23
C TRP A 259 -4.91 -25.51 -5.98
N ILE A 260 -6.08 -24.87 -5.89
CA ILE A 260 -6.47 -24.02 -4.78
C ILE A 260 -7.13 -24.86 -3.69
N ASN A 261 -6.77 -24.58 -2.44
CA ASN A 261 -7.37 -25.20 -1.28
C ASN A 261 -7.37 -24.20 -0.12
N GLU A 262 -8.55 -23.85 0.41
CA GLU A 262 -8.72 -22.88 1.50
C GLU A 262 -7.89 -23.20 2.76
N LYS A 263 -7.51 -24.46 2.95
CA LYS A 263 -6.70 -24.89 4.10
C LYS A 263 -5.20 -24.83 3.89
N ASN A 264 -4.74 -24.87 2.63
CA ASN A 264 -3.34 -25.22 2.32
C ASN A 264 -2.69 -24.35 1.22
N ARG A 265 -3.48 -23.83 0.27
CA ARG A 265 -3.05 -22.92 -0.79
C ARG A 265 -4.14 -21.87 -0.97
N ARG A 266 -4.23 -20.97 0.02
CA ARG A 266 -5.20 -19.88 0.03
C ARG A 266 -4.81 -18.86 -1.04
N ALA A 267 -5.73 -18.58 -1.93
CA ALA A 267 -5.63 -17.41 -2.79
C ALA A 267 -5.90 -16.16 -1.93
N ILE A 268 -5.00 -15.19 -1.99
CA ILE A 268 -5.19 -13.90 -1.34
C ILE A 268 -5.63 -12.88 -2.38
N ARG A 269 -6.50 -11.95 -1.98
CA ARG A 269 -6.74 -10.75 -2.78
C ARG A 269 -5.65 -9.75 -2.47
N VAL A 270 -5.02 -9.25 -3.52
CA VAL A 270 -3.99 -8.22 -3.43
C VAL A 270 -4.52 -6.92 -4.03
N PRO A 271 -4.12 -5.76 -3.53
CA PRO A 271 -4.41 -4.49 -4.17
C PRO A 271 -3.96 -4.50 -5.63
N LEU A 272 -4.72 -3.85 -6.50
CA LEU A 272 -4.37 -3.69 -7.92
C LEU A 272 -2.92 -3.24 -8.11
N LEU A 273 -2.47 -2.28 -7.31
CA LEU A 273 -1.09 -1.76 -7.34
C LEU A 273 -0.02 -2.85 -7.11
N CYS A 274 -0.29 -3.85 -6.27
CA CYS A 274 0.62 -4.99 -6.10
C CYS A 274 0.64 -5.88 -7.34
N GLU A 275 -0.51 -6.11 -7.98
CA GLU A 275 -0.59 -6.94 -9.19
C GLU A 275 0.16 -6.33 -10.36
N MET A 276 0.04 -5.01 -10.53
CA MET A 276 0.60 -4.28 -11.67
C MET A 276 2.14 -4.35 -11.76
N LYS A 277 2.81 -4.79 -10.70
CA LYS A 277 4.26 -5.02 -10.66
C LYS A 277 4.69 -6.25 -11.49
N TYR A 278 3.79 -7.19 -11.73
CA TYR A 278 4.14 -8.50 -12.26
C TYR A 278 3.68 -8.63 -13.71
N GLU A 279 4.60 -9.02 -14.59
CA GLU A 279 4.27 -9.38 -15.96
C GLU A 279 3.52 -10.72 -15.99
N MET A 280 2.48 -10.79 -16.83
CA MET A 280 1.77 -12.03 -17.10
C MET A 280 2.62 -12.99 -17.93
N LYS A 281 2.63 -14.27 -17.56
CA LYS A 281 3.28 -15.36 -18.29
C LYS A 281 2.35 -16.53 -18.52
N GLU A 282 2.87 -17.48 -19.29
CA GLU A 282 2.23 -18.76 -19.56
C GLU A 282 1.81 -19.46 -18.27
N LYS A 283 0.67 -20.14 -18.37
CA LYS A 283 0.05 -20.88 -17.29
C LYS A 283 0.96 -22.02 -16.82
N LEU A 284 1.10 -22.21 -15.50
CA LEU A 284 1.84 -23.34 -14.95
C LEU A 284 1.00 -24.62 -15.04
N ALA A 285 1.59 -25.68 -15.57
CA ALA A 285 0.97 -27.01 -15.59
C ALA A 285 0.85 -27.57 -14.16
N VAL A 286 1.92 -27.43 -13.37
CA VAL A 286 1.93 -27.66 -11.92
C VAL A 286 2.52 -26.41 -11.27
N PRO A 287 1.81 -25.76 -10.34
CA PRO A 287 2.32 -24.61 -9.62
C PRO A 287 3.62 -24.94 -8.87
N ASN A 288 4.52 -23.97 -8.73
CA ASN A 288 5.64 -24.07 -7.80
C ASN A 288 5.15 -24.27 -6.36
N TYR A 289 6.05 -24.77 -5.54
CA TYR A 289 5.87 -25.06 -4.12
C TYR A 289 4.79 -26.10 -3.83
N THR A 290 4.66 -27.09 -4.72
CA THR A 290 3.62 -28.13 -4.67
C THR A 290 4.23 -29.49 -4.39
N VAL A 291 3.68 -30.22 -3.42
CA VAL A 291 4.03 -31.64 -3.27
C VAL A 291 3.17 -32.48 -4.19
N VAL A 292 3.82 -33.34 -4.96
CA VAL A 292 3.17 -34.23 -5.91
C VAL A 292 3.62 -35.67 -5.75
N THR A 293 2.79 -36.59 -6.23
CA THR A 293 3.11 -38.01 -6.41
C THR A 293 2.54 -38.50 -7.74
N ALA A 294 3.23 -39.43 -8.39
CA ALA A 294 2.77 -40.05 -9.64
C ALA A 294 2.59 -41.58 -9.53
N ASP A 295 2.87 -42.15 -8.36
CA ASP A 295 2.92 -43.59 -8.11
C ASP A 295 2.08 -44.02 -6.89
N ASN A 296 0.97 -43.32 -6.68
CA ASN A 296 0.03 -43.53 -5.56
C ASN A 296 0.69 -43.39 -4.17
N GLY A 297 1.59 -42.41 -4.02
CA GLY A 297 2.20 -42.06 -2.73
C GLY A 297 3.32 -43.01 -2.28
N LYS A 298 3.97 -43.70 -3.22
CA LYS A 298 5.21 -44.44 -2.94
C LYS A 298 6.39 -43.46 -2.92
N THR A 299 6.43 -42.54 -3.88
CA THR A 299 7.41 -41.45 -3.96
C THR A 299 6.73 -40.09 -3.95
N PHE A 300 7.42 -39.11 -3.39
CA PHE A 300 6.96 -37.73 -3.29
C PHE A 300 8.01 -36.82 -3.88
N PHE A 301 7.53 -35.81 -4.60
CA PHE A 301 8.34 -34.76 -5.20
C PHE A 301 7.80 -33.41 -4.77
N TYR A 302 8.67 -32.43 -4.67
CA TYR A 302 8.32 -31.04 -4.49
C TYR A 302 8.68 -30.28 -5.76
N ILE A 303 7.69 -29.63 -6.37
CA ILE A 303 7.92 -28.76 -7.51
C ILE A 303 8.38 -27.41 -6.97
N GLU A 304 9.57 -26.96 -7.34
CA GLU A 304 10.19 -25.71 -6.90
C GLU A 304 11.05 -25.19 -8.05
N ASP A 305 10.91 -23.91 -8.40
CA ASP A 305 11.64 -23.27 -9.50
C ASP A 305 11.57 -24.07 -10.82
N GLN A 306 10.38 -24.63 -11.10
CA GLN A 306 10.11 -25.53 -12.23
C GLN A 306 11.02 -26.78 -12.31
N LYS A 307 11.54 -27.23 -11.17
CA LYS A 307 12.25 -28.50 -11.01
C LYS A 307 11.51 -29.43 -10.06
N LYS A 308 11.64 -30.75 -10.26
CA LYS A 308 11.15 -31.75 -9.32
C LYS A 308 12.25 -32.14 -8.34
N ARG A 309 12.05 -31.81 -7.08
CA ARG A 309 12.95 -32.21 -5.98
C ARG A 309 12.37 -33.43 -5.28
N ARG A 310 13.06 -34.57 -5.35
CA ARG A 310 12.59 -35.81 -4.70
C ARG A 310 12.79 -35.72 -3.19
N PHE A 311 11.81 -36.13 -2.40
CA PHE A 311 12.02 -36.36 -0.96
C PHE A 311 12.83 -37.64 -0.75
N ALA A 312 13.85 -37.60 0.10
CA ALA A 312 14.67 -38.78 0.41
C ALA A 312 13.83 -39.91 1.02
N SER A 313 12.88 -39.55 1.92
CA SER A 313 11.99 -40.50 2.57
C SER A 313 10.62 -39.90 2.92
N LYS A 314 9.66 -40.78 3.27
CA LYS A 314 8.37 -40.37 3.87
C LYS A 314 8.54 -39.61 5.19
N ARG A 315 9.63 -39.86 5.93
CA ARG A 315 9.93 -39.14 7.17
C ARG A 315 10.30 -37.68 6.89
N ASP A 316 10.95 -37.39 5.77
CA ASP A 316 11.28 -36.01 5.38
C ASP A 316 10.02 -35.21 5.01
N VAL A 317 9.06 -35.84 4.33
CA VAL A 317 7.74 -35.22 4.06
C VAL A 317 7.07 -34.80 5.37
N GLN A 318 7.12 -35.66 6.40
CA GLN A 318 6.58 -35.37 7.74
C GLN A 318 7.42 -34.33 8.51
N TYR A 319 8.74 -34.42 8.44
CA TYR A 319 9.66 -33.48 9.10
C TYR A 319 9.43 -32.04 8.62
N PHE A 320 9.27 -31.86 7.31
CA PHE A 320 8.91 -30.57 6.71
C PHE A 320 7.41 -30.27 6.75
N GLN A 321 6.66 -30.96 7.61
CA GLN A 321 5.26 -30.70 7.96
C GLN A 321 4.30 -30.63 6.76
N PHE A 322 4.53 -31.40 5.69
CA PHE A 322 3.56 -31.51 4.61
C PHE A 322 2.39 -32.40 5.03
N HIS A 323 1.20 -31.82 5.05
CA HIS A 323 -0.01 -32.57 5.38
C HIS A 323 -0.44 -33.44 4.18
N PRO A 324 -1.00 -34.65 4.35
CA PRO A 324 -1.41 -35.50 3.22
C PRO A 324 -2.39 -34.83 2.23
N LYS A 325 -3.22 -33.91 2.72
CA LYS A 325 -4.14 -33.08 1.89
C LYS A 325 -3.43 -32.00 1.05
N GLU A 326 -2.12 -31.84 1.20
CA GLU A 326 -1.27 -30.95 0.38
C GLU A 326 -0.63 -31.68 -0.80
N ILE A 327 -0.80 -33.00 -0.86
CA ILE A 327 -0.15 -33.87 -1.84
C ILE A 327 -1.11 -34.10 -3.00
N TYR A 328 -0.69 -33.69 -4.19
CA TYR A 328 -1.47 -33.84 -5.41
C TYR A 328 -0.99 -35.05 -6.22
N THR A 329 -1.93 -35.83 -6.74
CA THR A 329 -1.61 -36.88 -7.71
C THR A 329 -1.56 -36.27 -9.11
N ILE A 330 -0.44 -36.47 -9.81
CA ILE A 330 -0.25 -36.04 -11.21
C ILE A 330 0.12 -37.24 -12.09
N SER A 331 0.05 -37.10 -13.41
CA SER A 331 0.50 -38.18 -14.30
C SER A 331 2.03 -38.28 -14.32
N ASN A 332 2.55 -39.45 -14.69
CA ASN A 332 3.99 -39.64 -14.90
C ASN A 332 4.53 -38.69 -15.97
N ASP A 333 3.79 -38.46 -17.06
CA ASP A 333 4.21 -37.54 -18.13
C ASP A 333 4.36 -36.11 -17.63
N GLN A 334 3.41 -35.65 -16.79
CA GLN A 334 3.51 -34.34 -16.14
C GLN A 334 4.73 -34.27 -15.22
N LEU A 335 5.02 -35.33 -14.46
CA LEU A 335 6.18 -35.36 -13.59
C LEU A 335 7.51 -35.40 -14.37
N GLN A 336 7.56 -36.11 -15.49
CA GLN A 336 8.77 -36.22 -16.31
C GLN A 336 9.08 -34.95 -17.11
N ALA A 337 8.10 -34.07 -17.30
CA ALA A 337 8.32 -32.75 -17.90
C ALA A 337 9.22 -31.82 -17.05
N PHE A 338 9.40 -32.10 -15.76
CA PHE A 338 10.26 -31.33 -14.87
C PHE A 338 11.66 -31.95 -14.79
N GLU A 339 12.69 -31.09 -14.84
CA GLU A 339 14.08 -31.46 -14.57
C GLU A 339 14.26 -31.87 -13.10
N ASP A 340 15.21 -32.77 -12.83
CA ASP A 340 15.54 -33.18 -11.47
C ASP A 340 16.29 -32.07 -10.71
N GLY A 341 15.79 -31.76 -9.52
CA GLY A 341 16.45 -30.88 -8.55
C GLY A 341 17.15 -31.65 -7.44
N SER A 342 17.70 -30.91 -6.46
CA SER A 342 18.35 -31.51 -5.30
C SER A 342 17.35 -32.30 -4.43
N ILE A 343 17.83 -33.39 -3.82
CA ILE A 343 17.02 -34.22 -2.92
C ILE A 343 16.68 -33.43 -1.66
N ILE A 344 15.40 -33.47 -1.26
CA ILE A 344 14.94 -32.88 0.00
C ILE A 344 15.14 -33.89 1.13
N GLN A 345 15.88 -33.50 2.16
CA GLN A 345 16.14 -34.34 3.33
C GLN A 345 16.56 -33.52 4.55
N ALA A 346 16.23 -34.02 5.75
CA ALA A 346 16.63 -33.39 7.01
C ALA A 346 18.05 -33.76 7.47
N SER A 347 18.55 -34.92 7.03
CA SER A 347 19.83 -35.54 7.42
C SER A 347 20.24 -36.59 6.37
N PRO A 348 21.55 -36.86 6.15
CA PRO A 348 22.71 -36.25 6.80
C PRO A 348 23.05 -34.85 6.29
N VAL A 349 22.64 -34.53 5.05
CA VAL A 349 22.84 -33.20 4.45
C VAL A 349 21.52 -32.46 4.46
N PHE A 350 21.40 -31.44 5.31
CA PHE A 350 20.18 -30.65 5.43
C PHE A 350 19.88 -29.92 4.11
N SER A 351 18.81 -30.31 3.43
CA SER A 351 18.35 -29.73 2.18
C SER A 351 16.84 -29.48 2.26
N PRO A 352 16.42 -28.35 2.87
CA PRO A 352 15.01 -28.01 3.02
C PRO A 352 14.36 -27.56 1.69
N PRO A 353 13.02 -27.70 1.57
CA PRO A 353 12.24 -27.02 0.54
C PRO A 353 11.97 -25.55 0.93
N ASN A 354 11.92 -24.66 -0.06
CA ASN A 354 11.47 -23.27 0.10
C ASN A 354 10.01 -23.22 0.61
N ARG A 355 9.56 -22.02 0.97
CA ARG A 355 8.24 -21.71 1.56
C ARG A 355 7.92 -22.49 2.84
N ARG A 356 8.96 -22.92 3.56
CA ARG A 356 8.84 -23.45 4.92
C ARG A 356 9.31 -22.43 5.95
N LEU A 357 8.58 -22.42 7.07
CA LEU A 357 8.86 -21.56 8.21
C LEU A 357 9.81 -22.30 9.12
N PHE A 358 10.81 -21.58 9.59
CA PHE A 358 11.81 -22.08 10.50
C PHE A 358 11.94 -21.14 11.69
N LYS A 359 12.30 -21.70 12.84
CA LYS A 359 12.53 -20.94 14.07
C LYS A 359 13.97 -21.09 14.50
N TRP A 360 14.61 -19.94 14.70
CA TRP A 360 15.93 -19.85 15.30
C TRP A 360 15.90 -18.80 16.40
N LYS A 361 16.24 -19.23 17.63
CA LYS A 361 16.06 -18.41 18.85
C LYS A 361 14.61 -17.91 18.96
N GLN A 362 14.40 -16.59 18.98
CA GLN A 362 13.09 -15.94 19.12
C GLN A 362 12.47 -15.59 17.76
N ASP A 363 13.27 -15.58 16.69
CA ASP A 363 12.84 -15.14 15.37
C ASP A 363 12.27 -16.28 14.52
N VAL A 364 11.39 -15.90 13.60
CA VAL A 364 10.79 -16.79 12.59
C VAL A 364 11.34 -16.37 11.21
N TYR A 365 11.75 -17.37 10.44
CA TYR A 365 12.32 -17.20 9.10
C TYR A 365 11.48 -17.97 8.09
N LEU A 366 11.26 -17.37 6.93
CA LEU A 366 10.75 -18.05 5.75
C LEU A 366 11.94 -18.36 4.82
N LEU A 367 12.07 -19.61 4.40
CA LEU A 367 13.05 -19.96 3.37
C LEU A 367 12.50 -19.63 1.98
N VAL A 368 13.16 -18.74 1.25
CA VAL A 368 12.81 -18.35 -0.13
C VAL A 368 14.09 -18.25 -0.95
N HIS A 369 14.10 -18.83 -2.15
CA HIS A 369 15.28 -18.87 -3.04
C HIS A 369 16.56 -19.31 -2.31
N HIS A 370 16.44 -20.32 -1.43
CA HIS A 370 17.52 -20.86 -0.60
C HIS A 370 18.14 -19.87 0.42
N THR A 371 17.48 -18.74 0.68
CA THR A 371 17.86 -17.76 1.71
C THR A 371 16.83 -17.69 2.82
N PHE A 372 17.29 -17.52 4.06
CA PHE A 372 16.41 -17.43 5.22
C PHE A 372 16.06 -15.97 5.48
N CYS A 373 14.83 -15.59 5.15
CA CYS A 373 14.33 -14.24 5.32
C CYS A 373 13.54 -14.15 6.63
N ARG A 374 13.98 -13.33 7.58
CA ARG A 374 13.19 -13.07 8.80
C ARG A 374 11.82 -12.51 8.40
N ILE A 375 10.73 -13.06 8.93
CA ILE A 375 9.37 -12.72 8.51
C ILE A 375 8.52 -12.23 9.68
N ASP A 376 7.76 -11.15 9.45
CA ASP A 376 6.86 -10.58 10.46
C ASP A 376 5.65 -11.49 10.74
N PRO A 377 5.22 -11.66 12.00
CA PRO A 377 4.07 -12.49 12.37
C PRO A 377 2.75 -12.12 11.68
N GLU A 378 2.51 -10.83 11.36
CA GLU A 378 1.27 -10.42 10.67
C GLU A 378 1.28 -10.87 9.20
N ILE A 379 2.45 -10.90 8.57
CA ILE A 379 2.60 -11.46 7.21
C ILE A 379 2.40 -12.98 7.26
N VAL A 380 2.94 -13.66 8.27
CA VAL A 380 2.73 -15.11 8.46
C VAL A 380 1.24 -15.45 8.51
N LYS A 381 0.46 -14.70 9.28
CA LYS A 381 -1.00 -14.86 9.39
C LYS A 381 -1.70 -14.60 8.04
N ARG A 382 -1.34 -13.52 7.35
CA ARG A 382 -2.01 -13.09 6.11
C ARG A 382 -1.77 -14.03 4.93
N PHE A 383 -0.53 -14.44 4.73
CA PHE A 383 -0.14 -15.39 3.67
C PHE A 383 -0.43 -16.84 4.06
N ALA A 384 -1.05 -17.02 5.24
CA ALA A 384 -1.59 -18.26 5.74
C ALA A 384 -0.57 -19.40 5.65
N PHE A 385 0.62 -19.17 6.21
CA PHE A 385 1.55 -20.27 6.42
C PHE A 385 1.03 -21.10 7.59
N TYR A 386 0.32 -22.19 7.29
CA TYR A 386 -0.43 -22.99 8.27
C TYR A 386 0.44 -23.94 9.11
N HIS A 387 1.71 -24.12 8.75
CA HIS A 387 2.63 -24.97 9.50
C HIS A 387 3.30 -24.21 10.65
N GLN A 388 3.61 -24.94 11.71
CA GLN A 388 4.38 -24.37 12.82
C GLN A 388 5.84 -24.23 12.40
N PRO A 389 6.53 -23.12 12.77
CA PRO A 389 7.93 -22.95 12.45
C PRO A 389 8.79 -24.14 12.90
N ILE A 390 9.52 -24.74 11.97
CA ILE A 390 10.41 -25.89 12.23
C ILE A 390 11.63 -25.39 13.00
N LYS A 391 11.88 -25.97 14.18
CA LYS A 391 13.05 -25.60 15.00
C LYS A 391 14.34 -26.00 14.30
N LEU A 392 15.25 -25.04 14.17
CA LEU A 392 16.58 -25.25 13.61
C LEU A 392 17.59 -25.58 14.70
N TYR A 393 18.53 -26.47 14.37
CA TYR A 393 19.67 -26.80 15.21
C TYR A 393 20.91 -26.01 14.80
N PRO A 394 21.88 -25.74 15.70
CA PRO A 394 23.07 -24.96 15.39
C PRO A 394 23.84 -25.44 14.15
N SER A 395 23.97 -26.76 13.97
CA SER A 395 24.63 -27.39 12.82
C SER A 395 23.92 -27.16 11.49
N GLN A 396 22.61 -26.92 11.53
CA GLN A 396 21.83 -26.53 10.35
C GLN A 396 21.96 -25.03 10.13
N PHE A 397 21.97 -24.23 11.23
CA PHE A 397 22.06 -22.77 11.17
C PHE A 397 23.36 -22.25 10.53
N THR A 398 24.46 -22.98 10.66
CA THR A 398 25.75 -22.59 10.05
C THR A 398 25.74 -22.53 8.51
N PHE A 399 24.74 -23.12 7.85
CA PHE A 399 24.56 -23.04 6.39
C PHE A 399 23.63 -21.88 5.96
N PHE A 400 23.25 -21.00 6.88
CA PHE A 400 22.25 -19.98 6.63
C PHE A 400 22.88 -18.78 5.92
N GLN A 401 22.34 -18.48 4.75
CA GLN A 401 22.45 -17.15 4.17
C GLN A 401 21.21 -16.38 4.56
N GLU A 402 21.39 -15.33 5.36
CA GLU A 402 20.30 -14.44 5.77
C GLU A 402 19.91 -13.57 4.57
N GLY A 403 18.63 -13.64 4.20
CA GLY A 403 18.04 -12.83 3.13
C GLY A 403 17.45 -11.53 3.66
N LYS A 404 16.94 -10.69 2.76
CA LYS A 404 16.23 -9.45 3.14
C LYS A 404 15.03 -9.80 4.04
N PRO A 405 14.83 -9.09 5.17
CA PRO A 405 13.68 -9.35 6.02
C PRO A 405 12.37 -9.02 5.28
N ILE A 406 11.36 -9.85 5.49
CA ILE A 406 10.01 -9.70 4.94
C ILE A 406 9.16 -9.02 6.03
N VAL A 407 9.01 -7.70 5.92
CA VAL A 407 8.23 -6.89 6.85
C VAL A 407 7.10 -6.18 6.13
N PRO A 408 6.04 -5.73 6.84
CA PRO A 408 4.96 -5.02 6.19
C PRO A 408 5.45 -3.72 5.55
N LEU A 409 4.82 -3.32 4.44
CA LEU A 409 5.19 -2.16 3.63
C LEU A 409 5.47 -0.92 4.49
N TYR A 410 4.57 -0.59 5.42
CA TYR A 410 4.72 0.60 6.27
C TYR A 410 6.02 0.60 7.10
N ARG A 411 6.54 -0.58 7.48
CA ARG A 411 7.81 -0.67 8.22
C ARG A 411 9.01 -0.55 7.31
N GLU A 412 8.95 -1.10 6.10
CA GLU A 412 10.03 -0.91 5.11
C GLU A 412 10.24 0.58 4.87
N SER A 413 9.14 1.30 4.73
CA SER A 413 9.16 2.73 4.51
C SER A 413 9.73 3.54 5.66
N LEU A 414 9.33 3.23 6.90
CA LEU A 414 9.87 3.89 8.09
C LEU A 414 11.36 3.59 8.29
N GLN A 415 11.87 2.45 7.80
CA GLN A 415 13.29 2.10 7.86
C GLN A 415 14.12 2.82 6.80
N GLU A 416 13.57 3.04 5.61
CA GLU A 416 14.20 3.83 4.53
C GLU A 416 14.05 5.35 4.76
N PHE A 417 13.14 5.75 5.64
CA PHE A 417 12.96 7.14 6.05
C PHE A 417 14.03 7.52 7.08
N ASP A 418 15.03 8.30 6.66
CA ASP A 418 16.00 8.86 7.58
C ASP A 418 15.33 9.94 8.45
N MET A 419 14.76 9.52 9.58
CA MET A 419 14.12 10.40 10.56
C MET A 419 15.06 11.52 11.06
N SER A 420 16.38 11.40 10.90
CA SER A 420 17.34 12.45 11.28
C SER A 420 17.26 13.69 10.38
N LEU A 421 16.89 13.53 9.10
CA LEU A 421 16.59 14.63 8.18
C LEU A 421 15.39 15.47 8.65
N TYR A 422 14.56 14.92 9.53
CA TYR A 422 13.32 15.53 10.04
C TYR A 422 13.51 16.09 11.46
N GLN A 423 14.69 15.93 12.07
CA GLN A 423 15.03 16.49 13.39
C GLN A 423 15.81 17.81 13.32
N THR A 424 16.14 18.30 12.12
CA THR A 424 17.01 19.48 11.96
C THR A 424 16.29 20.68 11.34
N SER A 425 15.81 21.57 12.20
CA SER A 425 16.30 22.95 12.36
C SER A 425 15.19 23.81 12.93
N GLY A 426 15.17 23.93 14.26
CA GLY A 426 14.47 25.04 14.90
C GLY A 426 15.07 26.34 14.37
N ARG A 427 14.38 27.00 13.43
CA ARG A 427 14.58 28.42 13.21
C ARG A 427 14.16 29.10 14.51
N LYS A 428 15.14 29.45 15.33
CA LYS A 428 14.97 30.56 16.26
C LYS A 428 14.54 31.75 15.41
N HIS A 429 13.25 32.07 15.41
CA HIS A 429 12.81 33.40 15.03
C HIS A 429 13.50 34.36 16.01
N SER A 430 14.51 35.08 15.50
CA SER A 430 15.00 36.27 16.17
C SER A 430 13.82 37.22 16.29
N SER A 431 13.45 37.47 17.54
CA SER A 431 12.51 38.46 18.07
C SER A 431 12.39 39.74 17.26
#